data_AF-A0AAN0YHD5-F1
#
_entry.id   AF-A0AAN0YHD5-F1
#
_cell.length_a   1.000
_cell.length_b   1.000
_cell.length_c   1.000
_cell.angle_alpha   90.00
_cell.angle_beta   90.00
_cell.angle_gamma   90.00
#
_symmetry.space_group_name_H-M   'P 1'
#
loop_
_entity.id
_entity.type
_entity.pdbx_description
1 polymer ?
#
loop_
_entity_poly.entity_id
_entity_poly.type
_entity_poly.pdbx_seq_one_letter_code
_entity_poly.pdbx_strand_id
1 'polypeptide(L)'
;MRKFLILLLFCIGLGFGLWRSPSLATQGEYDSLILDFRETVETSVVEQQLKAIAQQFNVIPRLNSEFSAADQIYVIEGKREMLQWLRQSDPIKKATEYIEPNYIYRAYGVPNDPDYPKQWNLRNINVEAAWSETQGEGITVAVIDTGVSPVPDLEQTAFVGGYDFVGDRPEALDDVGHGTHVAGTIAQSTNNNYGVAGIAYKAKIMPIKVLAANGGGTVADIAEGIRFATDQGADVINLSLGGAGASQLMQEAIDYAYRKDVVIIAAAGNANKNAAAYPARYPKVIGIAATDAVGKKAPYSNYGAGIDLAAPGGSEAGGILQEILNPKTGQPEFIDYKGTSMAAPHVAGVAAMVKATGVTKPAEVLQVLTQSAQKVTEDPLNHYGAGYLNAGQAVTEALKGKITVKDFFRWLRDNGYLNPRFWIDGGTVALLPKLAMVLGSYLLAFLLRNYLPFGWGWPLSSGLVFGSSGLFFLKGIYIFDLPQAPFRLLGSSLPELGNAINGNPALNPLFASVLIPFGVLLLFAGTEGGKRFGVGLCLGVASCLWVSAIAASTVWGLGSGILAQAFLGINGLLCVALAKLMLTEPLKTSN
;
A
#
# COMPACT_ATOMS: atom_id res chain seq x y z
N MET A 1 -37.18 -12.67 22.96
CA MET A 1 -38.11 -12.21 21.90
C MET A 1 -37.68 -10.90 21.21
N ARG A 2 -37.37 -9.81 21.93
CA ARG A 2 -36.93 -8.53 21.30
C ARG A 2 -35.72 -8.64 20.35
N LYS A 3 -34.68 -9.40 20.72
CA LYS A 3 -33.49 -9.60 19.86
C LYS A 3 -33.79 -10.39 18.58
N PHE A 4 -34.74 -11.32 18.63
CA PHE A 4 -35.19 -12.09 17.46
C PHE A 4 -36.06 -11.23 16.52
N LEU A 5 -36.89 -10.35 17.08
CA LEU A 5 -37.70 -9.39 16.33
C LEU A 5 -36.82 -8.36 15.60
N ILE A 6 -35.75 -7.87 16.24
CA ILE A 6 -34.79 -6.94 15.62
C ILE A 6 -34.01 -7.61 14.49
N LEU A 7 -33.59 -8.87 14.68
CA LEU A 7 -32.92 -9.65 13.63
C LEU A 7 -33.87 -9.88 12.43
N LEU A 8 -35.13 -10.21 12.70
CA LEU A 8 -36.14 -10.43 11.67
C LEU A 8 -36.46 -9.14 10.90
N LEU A 9 -36.58 -8.00 11.60
CA LEU A 9 -36.78 -6.68 10.99
C LEU A 9 -35.54 -6.24 10.20
N PHE A 10 -34.33 -6.57 10.65
CA PHE A 10 -33.09 -6.33 9.92
C PHE A 10 -33.02 -7.18 8.64
N CYS A 11 -33.38 -8.47 8.70
CA CYS A 11 -33.44 -9.35 7.54
C CYS A 11 -34.55 -8.95 6.55
N ILE A 12 -35.71 -8.50 7.04
CA ILE A 12 -36.79 -7.97 6.18
C ILE A 12 -36.35 -6.64 5.55
N GLY A 13 -35.68 -5.76 6.30
CA GLY A 13 -35.13 -4.51 5.78
C GLY A 13 -34.04 -4.72 4.72
N LEU A 14 -33.16 -5.70 4.92
CA LEU A 14 -32.17 -6.15 3.93
C LEU A 14 -32.82 -6.78 2.71
N GLY A 15 -33.84 -7.61 2.90
CA GLY A 15 -34.64 -8.19 1.82
C GLY A 15 -35.35 -7.12 0.99
N PHE A 16 -35.91 -6.10 1.64
CA PHE A 16 -36.56 -4.97 0.96
C PHE A 16 -35.56 -4.05 0.25
N GLY A 17 -34.38 -3.83 0.83
CA GLY A 17 -33.30 -3.06 0.22
C GLY A 17 -32.71 -3.74 -1.02
N LEU A 18 -32.54 -5.07 -0.98
CA LEU A 18 -32.02 -5.85 -2.11
C LEU A 18 -33.05 -6.04 -3.23
N TRP A 19 -34.35 -6.01 -2.93
CA TRP A 19 -35.40 -6.17 -3.95
C TRP A 19 -35.77 -4.85 -4.64
N ARG A 20 -35.49 -3.69 -4.02
CA ARG A 20 -35.78 -2.36 -4.59
C ARG A 20 -34.60 -1.69 -5.32
N SER A 21 -33.39 -2.22 -5.22
CA SER A 21 -32.27 -1.71 -6.02
C SER A 21 -32.34 -2.32 -7.43
N PRO A 22 -32.60 -1.53 -8.49
CA PRO A 22 -32.34 -2.02 -9.84
C PRO A 22 -30.87 -2.45 -9.91
N SER A 23 -30.60 -3.58 -10.57
CA SER A 23 -29.31 -4.25 -10.58
C SER A 23 -28.15 -3.26 -10.74
N LEU A 24 -27.25 -3.24 -9.75
CA LEU A 24 -25.97 -2.51 -9.80
C LEU A 24 -25.11 -2.84 -11.04
N ALA A 25 -25.44 -3.91 -11.77
CA ALA A 25 -24.75 -4.35 -12.98
C ALA A 25 -25.04 -3.53 -14.25
N THR A 26 -25.93 -2.53 -14.24
CA THR A 26 -26.34 -1.81 -15.47
C THR A 26 -26.18 -0.29 -15.42
N GLN A 27 -25.33 0.25 -14.54
CA GLN A 27 -25.10 1.71 -14.38
C GLN A 27 -23.68 2.13 -14.77
N GLY A 28 -23.29 1.91 -16.03
CA GLY A 28 -22.04 2.47 -16.58
C GLY A 28 -22.32 3.58 -17.58
N GLU A 29 -21.47 4.61 -17.61
CA GLU A 29 -21.48 5.63 -18.68
C GLU A 29 -20.89 5.04 -19.97
N TYR A 30 -21.53 5.33 -21.10
CA TYR A 30 -21.06 4.98 -22.43
C TYR A 30 -21.65 5.95 -23.47
N ASP A 31 -20.91 6.19 -24.53
CA ASP A 31 -21.30 6.97 -25.71
C ASP A 31 -21.28 6.15 -27.01
N SER A 32 -20.78 4.91 -26.94
CA SER A 32 -20.62 4.00 -28.05
C SER A 32 -21.07 2.57 -27.68
N LEU A 33 -21.32 1.75 -28.70
CA LEU A 33 -21.74 0.36 -28.59
C LEU A 33 -20.72 -0.55 -29.28
N ILE A 34 -20.54 -1.74 -28.73
CA ILE A 34 -19.74 -2.83 -29.31
C ILE A 34 -20.69 -3.74 -30.09
N LEU A 35 -20.29 -4.05 -31.33
CA LEU A 35 -20.90 -5.04 -32.21
C LEU A 35 -19.87 -6.13 -32.48
N ASP A 36 -20.07 -7.30 -31.86
CA ASP A 36 -19.26 -8.48 -32.14
C ASP A 36 -20.03 -9.38 -33.13
N PHE A 37 -19.49 -9.55 -34.34
CA PHE A 37 -20.07 -10.40 -35.37
C PHE A 37 -19.50 -11.81 -35.29
N ARG A 38 -20.36 -12.82 -35.44
CA ARG A 38 -19.93 -14.22 -35.36
C ARG A 38 -18.92 -14.50 -36.47
N GLU A 39 -17.79 -15.09 -36.13
CA GLU A 39 -16.73 -15.47 -37.07
C GLU A 39 -17.22 -16.38 -38.22
N THR A 40 -18.33 -17.11 -38.00
CA THR A 40 -18.98 -17.96 -39.02
C THR A 40 -19.71 -17.17 -40.12
N VAL A 41 -19.88 -15.86 -39.97
CA VAL A 41 -20.58 -15.00 -40.92
C VAL A 41 -19.59 -14.42 -41.92
N GLU A 42 -19.90 -14.54 -43.21
CA GLU A 42 -19.06 -14.00 -44.28
C GLU A 42 -18.91 -12.47 -44.16
N THR A 43 -17.70 -11.97 -44.40
CA THR A 43 -17.36 -10.54 -44.32
C THR A 43 -18.27 -9.66 -45.20
N SER A 44 -18.71 -10.18 -46.34
CA SER A 44 -19.64 -9.50 -47.26
C SER A 44 -21.00 -9.20 -46.59
N VAL A 45 -21.49 -10.12 -45.76
CA VAL A 45 -22.75 -9.98 -45.02
C VAL A 45 -22.57 -9.00 -43.88
N VAL A 46 -21.44 -9.05 -43.18
CA VAL A 46 -21.10 -8.09 -42.11
C VAL A 46 -21.04 -6.67 -42.66
N GLU A 47 -20.36 -6.45 -43.78
CA GLU A 47 -20.30 -5.14 -44.45
C GLU A 47 -21.68 -4.64 -44.87
N GLN A 48 -22.56 -5.52 -45.35
CA GLN A 48 -23.94 -5.16 -45.70
C GLN A 48 -24.73 -4.71 -44.47
N GLN A 49 -24.59 -5.42 -43.34
CA GLN A 49 -25.25 -5.03 -42.08
C GLN A 49 -24.70 -3.71 -41.54
N LEU A 50 -23.38 -3.51 -41.57
CA LEU A 50 -22.75 -2.26 -41.14
C LEU A 50 -23.19 -1.07 -42.00
N LYS A 51 -23.30 -1.23 -43.32
CA LYS A 51 -23.84 -0.20 -44.22
C LYS A 51 -25.30 0.13 -43.90
N ALA A 52 -26.12 -0.89 -43.60
CA ALA A 52 -27.52 -0.67 -43.21
C ALA A 52 -27.64 0.09 -41.88
N ILE A 53 -26.82 -0.26 -40.89
CA ILE A 53 -26.76 0.45 -39.59
C ILE A 53 -26.29 1.90 -39.79
N ALA A 54 -25.23 2.10 -40.58
CA ALA A 54 -24.68 3.42 -40.89
C ALA A 54 -25.72 4.34 -41.54
N GLN A 55 -26.48 3.82 -42.51
CA GLN A 55 -27.54 4.57 -43.19
C GLN A 55 -28.74 4.87 -42.28
N GLN A 56 -29.17 3.89 -41.48
CA GLN A 56 -30.34 4.02 -40.62
C GLN A 56 -30.13 5.02 -39.48
N PHE A 57 -28.93 5.05 -38.89
CA PHE A 57 -28.63 5.85 -37.70
C PHE A 57 -27.70 7.02 -37.95
N ASN A 58 -27.24 7.22 -39.20
CA ASN A 58 -26.25 8.24 -39.57
C ASN A 58 -24.99 8.17 -38.69
N VAL A 59 -24.46 6.95 -38.53
CA VAL A 59 -23.25 6.66 -37.75
C VAL A 59 -22.18 6.04 -38.65
N ILE A 60 -20.93 6.08 -38.22
CA ILE A 60 -19.80 5.48 -38.95
C ILE A 60 -19.28 4.31 -38.12
N PRO A 61 -19.64 3.05 -38.47
CA PRO A 61 -19.03 1.89 -37.86
C PRO A 61 -17.55 1.81 -38.20
N ARG A 62 -16.73 1.58 -37.18
CA ARG A 62 -15.29 1.38 -37.34
C ARG A 62 -14.84 0.14 -36.58
N LEU A 63 -13.76 -0.47 -37.02
CA LEU A 63 -13.08 -1.48 -36.23
C LEU A 63 -12.59 -0.86 -34.92
N ASN A 64 -12.64 -1.63 -33.83
CA ASN A 64 -12.11 -1.17 -32.54
C ASN A 64 -10.58 -0.95 -32.60
N SER A 65 -9.87 -1.87 -33.25
CA SER A 65 -8.42 -1.80 -33.48
C SER A 65 -8.02 -2.59 -34.73
N GLU A 66 -6.74 -2.52 -35.14
CA GLU A 66 -6.21 -3.33 -36.23
C GLU A 66 -6.32 -4.85 -35.97
N PHE A 67 -6.30 -5.26 -34.70
CA PHE A 67 -6.45 -6.67 -34.29
C PHE A 67 -7.89 -7.15 -34.33
N SER A 68 -8.85 -6.22 -34.25
CA SER A 68 -10.29 -6.51 -34.21
C SER A 68 -10.85 -6.98 -35.56
N ALA A 69 -10.06 -6.91 -36.64
CA ALA A 69 -10.46 -7.39 -37.95
C ALA A 69 -10.59 -8.93 -37.99
N ALA A 70 -9.75 -9.65 -37.24
CA ALA A 70 -9.83 -11.12 -37.15
C ALA A 70 -11.12 -11.57 -36.44
N ASP A 71 -11.48 -10.85 -35.38
CA ASP A 71 -12.62 -11.18 -34.51
C ASP A 71 -13.91 -10.45 -34.94
N GLN A 72 -13.89 -9.70 -36.05
CA GLN A 72 -15.03 -8.92 -36.57
C GLN A 72 -15.69 -7.98 -35.53
N ILE A 73 -14.88 -7.31 -34.69
CA ILE A 73 -15.37 -6.42 -33.62
C ILE A 73 -15.41 -4.96 -34.10
N TYR A 74 -16.60 -4.37 -34.08
CA TYR A 74 -16.86 -2.99 -34.49
C TYR A 74 -17.40 -2.14 -33.33
N VAL A 75 -17.10 -0.85 -33.40
CA VAL A 75 -17.61 0.17 -32.48
C VAL A 75 -18.42 1.20 -33.27
N ILE A 76 -19.60 1.55 -32.75
CA ILE A 76 -20.48 2.58 -33.29
C ILE A 76 -20.87 3.59 -32.21
N GLU A 77 -20.98 4.86 -32.55
CA GLU A 77 -21.52 5.87 -31.63
C GLU A 77 -23.03 5.62 -31.43
N GLY A 78 -23.49 5.56 -30.19
CA GLY A 78 -24.86 5.16 -29.91
C GLY A 78 -25.19 5.01 -28.43
N LYS A 79 -26.43 5.33 -28.07
CA LYS A 79 -26.96 5.25 -26.70
C LYS A 79 -28.02 4.15 -26.57
N ARG A 80 -28.75 4.16 -25.46
CA ARG A 80 -29.68 3.10 -25.04
C ARG A 80 -30.76 2.74 -26.06
N GLU A 81 -31.32 3.71 -26.76
CA GLU A 81 -32.39 3.48 -27.75
C GLU A 81 -31.88 2.67 -28.96
N MET A 82 -30.72 3.05 -29.48
CA MET A 82 -30.07 2.33 -30.58
C MET A 82 -29.69 0.90 -30.16
N LEU A 83 -29.16 0.72 -28.94
CA LEU A 83 -28.84 -0.60 -28.40
C LEU A 83 -30.06 -1.53 -28.35
N GLN A 84 -31.22 -1.01 -27.93
CA GLN A 84 -32.46 -1.78 -27.88
C GLN A 84 -32.91 -2.21 -29.28
N TRP A 85 -32.85 -1.29 -30.25
CA TRP A 85 -33.20 -1.59 -31.64
C TRP A 85 -32.27 -2.64 -32.25
N LEU A 86 -30.95 -2.49 -32.10
CA LEU A 86 -29.96 -3.42 -32.64
C LEU A 86 -30.14 -4.83 -32.10
N ARG A 87 -30.47 -4.97 -30.81
CA ARG A 87 -30.75 -6.27 -30.16
C ARG A 87 -32.07 -6.91 -30.62
N GLN A 88 -33.01 -6.12 -31.14
CA GLN A 88 -34.31 -6.59 -31.62
C GLN A 88 -34.34 -6.83 -33.14
N SER A 89 -33.38 -6.28 -33.88
CA SER A 89 -33.26 -6.46 -35.33
C SER A 89 -32.82 -7.89 -35.65
N ASP A 90 -33.75 -8.72 -36.14
CA ASP A 90 -33.50 -10.12 -36.51
C ASP A 90 -32.26 -10.37 -37.40
N PRO A 91 -31.99 -9.59 -38.47
CA PRO A 91 -30.80 -9.83 -39.30
C PRO A 91 -29.50 -9.55 -38.53
N ILE A 92 -29.48 -8.52 -37.70
CA ILE A 92 -28.29 -8.12 -36.93
C ILE A 92 -28.08 -9.08 -35.76
N LYS A 93 -29.15 -9.45 -35.05
CA LYS A 93 -29.13 -10.39 -33.93
C LYS A 93 -28.65 -11.79 -34.35
N LYS A 94 -28.97 -12.24 -35.56
CA LYS A 94 -28.48 -13.52 -36.10
C LYS A 94 -27.02 -13.46 -36.52
N ALA A 95 -26.56 -12.31 -37.00
CA ALA A 95 -25.19 -12.10 -37.46
C ALA A 95 -24.21 -11.79 -36.30
N THR A 96 -24.71 -11.26 -35.18
CA THR A 96 -23.89 -10.89 -34.02
C THR A 96 -23.85 -12.00 -32.97
N GLU A 97 -22.72 -12.10 -32.26
CA GLU A 97 -22.59 -12.92 -31.07
C GLU A 97 -23.15 -12.17 -29.86
N TYR A 98 -22.77 -10.89 -29.72
CA TYR A 98 -23.35 -9.97 -28.75
C TYR A 98 -23.30 -8.52 -29.22
N ILE A 99 -24.19 -7.72 -28.63
CA ILE A 99 -24.26 -6.26 -28.82
C ILE A 99 -24.37 -5.64 -27.43
N GLU A 100 -23.41 -4.81 -27.06
CA GLU A 100 -23.32 -4.28 -25.70
C GLU A 100 -22.87 -2.82 -25.63
N PRO A 101 -23.15 -2.11 -24.52
CA PRO A 101 -22.55 -0.81 -24.27
C PRO A 101 -21.02 -0.89 -24.19
N ASN A 102 -20.34 0.03 -24.86
CA ASN A 102 -18.89 0.22 -24.68
C ASN A 102 -18.65 1.08 -23.43
N TYR A 103 -18.69 0.46 -22.26
CA TYR A 103 -18.57 1.19 -21.00
C TYR A 103 -17.21 1.88 -20.85
N ILE A 104 -17.22 3.12 -20.36
CA ILE A 104 -16.01 3.87 -20.06
C ILE A 104 -15.47 3.39 -18.71
N TYR A 105 -14.38 2.64 -18.75
CA TYR A 105 -13.64 2.26 -17.54
C TYR A 105 -12.66 3.38 -17.17
N ARG A 106 -12.72 3.84 -15.92
CA ARG A 106 -11.75 4.78 -15.35
C ARG A 106 -10.78 4.03 -14.45
N ALA A 107 -9.52 4.46 -14.43
CA ALA A 107 -8.58 3.98 -13.42
C ALA A 107 -9.07 4.40 -12.03
N TYR A 108 -9.25 3.43 -11.13
CA TYR A 108 -9.55 3.71 -9.72
C TYR A 108 -8.29 4.26 -9.05
N GLY A 109 -8.39 5.39 -8.33
CA GLY A 109 -7.28 5.93 -7.51
C GLY A 109 -6.55 7.14 -8.07
N VAL A 110 -6.96 7.66 -9.23
CA VAL A 110 -6.47 8.94 -9.79
C VAL A 110 -7.39 10.07 -9.31
N PRO A 111 -6.86 11.16 -8.73
CA PRO A 111 -7.67 12.32 -8.34
C PRO A 111 -8.48 12.91 -9.51
N ASN A 112 -9.63 13.51 -9.22
CA ASN A 112 -10.51 14.10 -10.24
C ASN A 112 -10.11 15.54 -10.64
N ASP A 113 -8.99 16.03 -10.08
CA ASP A 113 -8.46 17.38 -10.23
C ASP A 113 -7.87 17.56 -11.65
N PRO A 114 -8.32 18.56 -12.44
CA PRO A 114 -8.00 18.68 -13.86
C PRO A 114 -6.51 18.76 -14.21
N ASP A 115 -5.69 19.33 -13.32
CA ASP A 115 -4.26 19.52 -13.51
C ASP A 115 -3.41 18.45 -12.83
N TYR A 116 -4.00 17.47 -12.12
CA TYR A 116 -3.27 16.33 -11.56
C TYR A 116 -2.38 15.59 -12.60
N PRO A 117 -2.82 15.37 -13.87
CA PRO A 117 -1.97 14.75 -14.87
C PRO A 117 -0.66 15.50 -15.18
N LYS A 118 -0.58 16.80 -14.84
CA LYS A 118 0.63 17.63 -14.99
C LYS A 118 1.62 17.45 -13.82
N GLN A 119 1.16 16.94 -12.67
CA GLN A 119 1.98 16.73 -11.46
C GLN A 119 2.78 15.42 -11.54
N TRP A 120 3.77 15.38 -12.44
CA TRP A 120 4.70 14.26 -12.59
C TRP A 120 5.35 13.82 -11.27
N ASN A 121 5.57 14.79 -10.38
CA ASN A 121 6.22 14.64 -9.09
C ASN A 121 5.47 13.66 -8.17
N LEU A 122 4.13 13.66 -8.21
CA LEU A 122 3.30 12.79 -7.38
C LEU A 122 3.38 11.32 -7.82
N ARG A 123 3.46 11.10 -9.14
CA ARG A 123 3.66 9.76 -9.71
C ARG A 123 5.07 9.23 -9.43
N ASN A 124 6.10 10.08 -9.51
CA ASN A 124 7.48 9.70 -9.24
C ASN A 124 7.70 9.21 -7.81
N ILE A 125 6.92 9.69 -6.84
CA ILE A 125 6.97 9.21 -5.46
C ILE A 125 5.94 8.10 -5.17
N ASN A 126 5.23 7.59 -6.17
CA ASN A 126 4.22 6.55 -6.01
C ASN A 126 3.16 6.88 -4.94
N VAL A 127 2.62 8.12 -4.97
CA VAL A 127 1.69 8.61 -3.95
C VAL A 127 0.32 7.93 -4.00
N GLU A 128 -0.15 7.54 -5.19
CA GLU A 128 -1.46 6.90 -5.38
C GLU A 128 -1.57 5.59 -4.58
N ALA A 129 -0.48 4.83 -4.50
CA ALA A 129 -0.41 3.63 -3.68
C ALA A 129 -0.57 3.95 -2.18
N ALA A 130 0.01 5.06 -1.70
CA ALA A 130 -0.16 5.51 -0.31
C ALA A 130 -1.59 5.95 -0.01
N TRP A 131 -2.23 6.68 -0.94
CA TRP A 131 -3.62 7.12 -0.78
C TRP A 131 -4.63 5.99 -0.67
N SER A 132 -4.31 4.78 -1.13
CA SER A 132 -5.18 3.63 -0.88
C SER A 132 -5.28 3.27 0.62
N GLU A 133 -4.31 3.71 1.43
CA GLU A 133 -4.18 3.37 2.84
C GLU A 133 -4.50 4.55 3.77
N THR A 134 -3.88 5.71 3.56
CA THR A 134 -4.06 6.94 4.36
C THR A 134 -3.77 8.18 3.52
N GLN A 135 -4.33 9.31 3.91
CA GLN A 135 -4.09 10.61 3.27
C GLN A 135 -3.58 11.66 4.27
N GLY A 136 -3.02 11.20 5.40
CA GLY A 136 -2.46 12.06 6.44
C GLY A 136 -3.47 12.50 7.51
N GLU A 137 -4.58 11.79 7.67
CA GLU A 137 -5.63 12.17 8.61
C GLU A 137 -5.13 12.33 10.04
N GLY A 138 -5.51 13.43 10.68
CA GLY A 138 -5.21 13.69 12.10
C GLY A 138 -3.80 14.19 12.39
N ILE A 139 -2.96 14.35 11.36
CA ILE A 139 -1.59 14.84 11.48
C ILE A 139 -1.52 16.34 11.17
N THR A 140 -0.77 17.09 11.96
CA THR A 140 -0.53 18.52 11.74
C THR A 140 0.87 18.76 11.20
N VAL A 141 0.98 19.41 10.04
CA VAL A 141 2.23 19.79 9.40
C VAL A 141 2.43 21.29 9.52
N ALA A 142 3.47 21.71 10.22
CA ALA A 142 3.87 23.11 10.29
C ALA A 142 4.75 23.49 9.10
N VAL A 143 4.31 24.53 8.39
CA VAL A 143 5.04 25.12 7.26
C VAL A 143 5.70 26.38 7.77
N ILE A 144 6.99 26.28 8.09
CA ILE A 144 7.82 27.39 8.58
C ILE A 144 8.47 28.06 7.37
N ASP A 145 7.87 29.15 6.88
CA ASP A 145 8.17 29.73 5.57
C ASP A 145 7.77 31.23 5.49
N THR A 146 7.33 31.73 4.33
CA THR A 146 6.84 33.10 4.09
C THR A 146 5.40 33.32 4.54
N GLY A 147 4.76 32.32 5.18
CA GLY A 147 3.34 32.30 5.50
C GLY A 147 2.54 31.41 4.54
N VAL A 148 1.23 31.29 4.75
CA VAL A 148 0.32 30.59 3.82
C VAL A 148 -0.93 31.44 3.64
N SER A 149 -1.26 31.72 2.38
CA SER A 149 -2.46 32.47 2.03
C SER A 149 -3.57 31.53 1.55
N PRO A 150 -4.85 31.81 1.90
CA PRO A 150 -5.96 31.03 1.38
C PRO A 150 -6.08 31.26 -0.14
N VAL A 151 -6.13 30.17 -0.89
CA VAL A 151 -6.38 30.12 -2.33
C VAL A 151 -7.52 29.12 -2.60
N PRO A 152 -8.24 29.22 -3.73
CA PRO A 152 -9.36 28.33 -4.04
C PRO A 152 -9.05 26.84 -3.86
N ASP A 153 -7.87 26.39 -4.29
CA ASP A 153 -7.47 24.99 -4.21
C ASP A 153 -6.93 24.59 -2.82
N LEU A 154 -6.95 25.50 -1.85
CA LEU A 154 -6.75 25.21 -0.41
C LEU A 154 -8.04 25.35 0.40
N GLU A 155 -9.20 25.57 -0.24
CA GLU A 155 -10.48 25.78 0.47
C GLU A 155 -10.88 24.57 1.34
N GLN A 156 -10.57 23.34 0.91
CA GLN A 156 -10.88 22.13 1.66
C GLN A 156 -9.74 21.69 2.59
N THR A 157 -8.59 22.38 2.54
CA THR A 157 -7.45 22.10 3.41
C THR A 157 -7.76 22.57 4.83
N ALA A 158 -7.53 21.69 5.81
CA ALA A 158 -7.73 22.03 7.20
C ALA A 158 -6.56 22.88 7.72
N PHE A 159 -6.83 24.10 8.18
CA PHE A 159 -5.83 24.95 8.83
C PHE A 159 -5.99 24.93 10.35
N VAL A 160 -4.86 24.99 11.06
CA VAL A 160 -4.82 25.29 12.49
C VAL A 160 -4.17 26.66 12.71
N GLY A 161 -4.28 27.20 13.92
CA GLY A 161 -3.71 28.50 14.27
C GLY A 161 -2.21 28.57 13.96
N GLY A 162 -1.81 29.67 13.33
CA GLY A 162 -0.44 29.98 12.96
C GLY A 162 0.13 31.17 13.73
N TYR A 163 1.32 31.63 13.31
CA TYR A 163 1.91 32.87 13.82
C TYR A 163 2.91 33.48 12.81
N ASP A 164 2.91 34.81 12.74
CA ASP A 164 3.86 35.62 11.99
C ASP A 164 4.89 36.22 12.93
N PHE A 165 6.10 35.66 12.92
CA PHE A 165 7.25 36.13 13.69
C PHE A 165 7.95 37.33 13.05
N VAL A 166 7.63 37.66 11.79
CA VAL A 166 8.17 38.85 11.12
C VAL A 166 7.35 40.09 11.50
N GLY A 167 6.03 39.93 11.53
CA GLY A 167 5.06 40.98 11.81
C GLY A 167 4.47 40.97 13.22
N ASP A 168 4.89 40.02 14.07
CA ASP A 168 4.40 39.80 15.45
C ASP A 168 2.88 39.76 15.57
N ARG A 169 2.24 38.88 14.79
CA ARG A 169 0.77 38.75 14.76
C ARG A 169 0.30 37.30 14.52
N PRO A 170 -0.93 36.94 14.90
CA PRO A 170 -1.46 35.59 14.65
C PRO A 170 -1.63 35.24 13.16
N GLU A 171 -1.86 36.23 12.30
CA GLU A 171 -2.11 36.01 10.88
C GLU A 171 -0.80 35.79 10.09
N ALA A 172 -0.44 34.53 9.89
CA ALA A 172 0.72 34.10 9.08
C ALA A 172 0.43 34.08 7.57
N LEU A 173 -0.08 35.19 7.02
CA LEU A 173 -0.41 35.30 5.60
C LEU A 173 0.85 35.40 4.72
N ASP A 174 0.77 34.76 3.55
CA ASP A 174 1.84 34.76 2.57
C ASP A 174 1.77 35.99 1.66
N ASP A 175 2.88 36.72 1.57
CA ASP A 175 3.08 37.90 0.74
C ASP A 175 4.17 37.67 -0.35
N VAL A 176 4.65 36.44 -0.49
CA VAL A 176 5.64 36.03 -1.50
C VAL A 176 5.11 34.94 -2.43
N GLY A 177 4.29 34.02 -1.92
CA GLY A 177 3.74 32.87 -2.64
C GLY A 177 4.50 31.56 -2.39
N HIS A 178 5.70 31.62 -1.82
CA HIS A 178 6.55 30.45 -1.60
C HIS A 178 5.98 29.49 -0.54
N GLY A 179 5.59 30.00 0.62
CA GLY A 179 5.01 29.17 1.68
C GLY A 179 3.65 28.59 1.30
N THR A 180 2.84 29.32 0.51
CA THR A 180 1.59 28.79 -0.06
C THR A 180 1.84 27.64 -1.02
N HIS A 181 2.84 27.77 -1.91
CA HIS A 181 3.27 26.69 -2.81
C HIS A 181 3.71 25.44 -2.04
N VAL A 182 4.54 25.63 -1.02
CA VAL A 182 5.04 24.56 -0.13
C VAL A 182 3.88 23.86 0.61
N ALA A 183 2.94 24.63 1.16
CA ALA A 183 1.76 24.09 1.81
C ALA A 183 0.87 23.30 0.84
N GLY A 184 0.73 23.78 -0.39
CA GLY A 184 0.04 23.08 -1.47
C GLY A 184 0.66 21.73 -1.80
N THR A 185 1.99 21.65 -1.95
CA THR A 185 2.67 20.35 -2.13
C THR A 185 2.34 19.35 -1.02
N ILE A 186 2.20 19.82 0.23
CA ILE A 186 1.85 18.95 1.36
C ILE A 186 0.37 18.58 1.32
N ALA A 187 -0.54 19.55 1.24
CA ALA A 187 -1.97 19.32 1.49
C ALA A 187 -2.90 20.20 0.65
N GLN A 188 -2.61 20.41 -0.65
CA GLN A 188 -3.58 20.92 -1.61
C GLN A 188 -4.91 20.15 -1.48
N SER A 189 -6.04 20.83 -1.63
CA SER A 189 -7.34 20.16 -1.76
C SER A 189 -7.25 19.13 -2.88
N THR A 190 -7.93 17.99 -2.73
CA THR A 190 -7.81 16.90 -3.71
C THR A 190 -9.16 16.21 -3.83
N ASN A 191 -9.51 15.84 -5.06
CA ASN A 191 -10.84 15.38 -5.45
C ASN A 191 -11.93 16.47 -5.42
N ASN A 192 -11.58 17.74 -5.63
CA ASN A 192 -12.51 18.87 -5.63
C ASN A 192 -12.98 19.30 -7.04
N ASN A 193 -12.53 18.60 -8.11
CA ASN A 193 -12.70 18.95 -9.53
C ASN A 193 -12.09 20.33 -9.91
N TYR A 194 -11.07 20.77 -9.19
CA TYR A 194 -10.37 22.02 -9.40
C TYR A 194 -8.86 21.81 -9.28
N GLY A 195 -8.07 22.61 -9.98
CA GLY A 195 -6.62 22.64 -9.80
C GLY A 195 -5.89 21.30 -9.77
N VAL A 196 -5.09 21.12 -8.73
CA VAL A 196 -4.07 20.09 -8.57
C VAL A 196 -4.27 19.32 -7.26
N ALA A 197 -3.40 18.35 -6.95
CA ALA A 197 -3.49 17.53 -5.74
C ALA A 197 -2.33 17.73 -4.75
N GLY A 198 -2.59 17.41 -3.48
CA GLY A 198 -1.64 17.46 -2.36
C GLY A 198 -1.26 16.05 -1.90
N ILE A 199 -0.08 15.88 -1.30
CA ILE A 199 0.42 14.54 -0.92
C ILE A 199 -0.34 13.95 0.27
N ALA A 200 -0.47 14.71 1.35
CA ALA A 200 -1.21 14.40 2.55
C ALA A 200 -2.44 15.33 2.64
N TYR A 201 -3.32 15.27 1.63
CA TYR A 201 -4.44 16.19 1.46
C TYR A 201 -5.52 16.14 2.56
N LYS A 202 -5.39 15.26 3.56
CA LYS A 202 -6.20 15.28 4.80
C LYS A 202 -5.42 15.63 6.07
N ALA A 203 -4.14 15.97 5.93
CA ALA A 203 -3.38 16.57 7.02
C ALA A 203 -3.84 18.02 7.26
N LYS A 204 -3.52 18.54 8.46
CA LYS A 204 -3.76 19.93 8.81
C LYS A 204 -2.50 20.75 8.55
N ILE A 205 -2.64 21.97 8.03
CA ILE A 205 -1.53 22.91 7.84
C ILE A 205 -1.50 23.91 9.00
N MET A 206 -0.31 24.08 9.59
CA MET A 206 -0.01 25.14 10.56
C MET A 206 0.92 26.16 9.89
N PRO A 207 0.42 27.34 9.51
CA PRO A 207 1.24 28.33 8.83
C PRO A 207 2.10 29.11 9.83
N ILE A 208 3.42 29.11 9.65
CA ILE A 208 4.36 29.81 10.51
C ILE A 208 5.24 30.70 9.64
N LYS A 209 5.06 32.02 9.73
CA LYS A 209 5.81 32.98 8.92
C LYS A 209 7.06 33.43 9.67
N VAL A 210 8.22 33.13 9.09
CA VAL A 210 9.55 33.52 9.61
C VAL A 210 10.42 34.18 8.53
N LEU A 211 9.95 34.18 7.28
CA LEU A 211 10.60 34.84 6.16
C LEU A 211 9.79 36.09 5.78
N ALA A 212 10.47 37.23 5.72
CA ALA A 212 9.91 38.50 5.28
C ALA A 212 9.70 38.52 3.74
N ALA A 213 9.06 39.56 3.22
CA ALA A 213 8.77 39.72 1.79
C ALA A 213 10.00 39.69 0.86
N ASN A 214 11.21 39.89 1.40
CA ASN A 214 12.47 39.75 0.66
C ASN A 214 13.03 38.31 0.66
N GLY A 215 12.30 37.34 1.25
CA GLY A 215 12.71 35.95 1.41
C GLY A 215 13.73 35.70 2.53
N GLY A 216 14.10 36.72 3.29
CA GLY A 216 15.04 36.62 4.40
C GLY A 216 14.34 36.42 5.74
N GLY A 217 14.93 35.60 6.61
CA GLY A 217 14.50 35.40 7.99
C GLY A 217 15.69 35.29 8.92
N THR A 218 15.48 35.56 10.20
CA THR A 218 16.55 35.47 11.20
C THR A 218 16.56 34.10 11.88
N VAL A 219 17.73 33.72 12.40
CA VAL A 219 17.85 32.49 13.19
C VAL A 219 16.96 32.51 14.43
N ALA A 220 16.70 33.69 15.00
CA ALA A 220 15.81 33.85 16.16
C ALA A 220 14.37 33.47 15.77
N ASP A 221 13.82 34.10 14.73
CA ASP A 221 12.44 33.87 14.28
C ASP A 221 12.22 32.41 13.87
N ILE A 222 13.19 31.81 13.15
CA ILE A 222 13.09 30.41 12.75
C ILE A 222 13.12 29.49 13.98
N ALA A 223 14.02 29.74 14.94
CA ALA A 223 14.11 28.92 16.16
C ALA A 223 12.86 29.05 17.04
N GLU A 224 12.30 30.25 17.17
CA GLU A 224 11.04 30.49 17.88
C GLU A 224 9.86 29.85 17.15
N GLY A 225 9.81 29.95 15.82
CA GLY A 225 8.82 29.27 14.99
C GLY A 225 8.82 27.76 15.17
N ILE A 226 10.01 27.12 15.25
CA ILE A 226 10.13 25.68 15.53
C ILE A 226 9.54 25.34 16.90
N ARG A 227 9.86 26.13 17.93
CA ARG A 227 9.36 25.90 19.29
C ARG A 227 7.85 26.12 19.39
N PHE A 228 7.35 27.20 18.80
CA PHE A 228 5.92 27.50 18.75
C PHE A 228 5.15 26.39 18.04
N ALA A 229 5.60 25.97 16.85
CA ALA A 229 4.97 24.89 16.11
C ALA A 229 4.89 23.60 16.94
N THR A 230 6.00 23.26 17.60
CA THR A 230 6.08 22.12 18.51
C THR A 230 5.08 22.23 19.66
N ASP A 231 4.95 23.41 20.28
CA ASP A 231 4.06 23.62 21.43
C ASP A 231 2.58 23.71 21.03
N GLN A 232 2.29 24.12 19.79
CA GLN A 232 0.95 24.10 19.21
C GLN A 232 0.56 22.73 18.61
N GLY A 233 1.38 21.70 18.81
CA GLY A 233 1.03 20.33 18.44
C GLY A 233 1.31 19.97 16.98
N ALA A 234 2.33 20.57 16.36
CA ALA A 234 2.84 20.10 15.09
C ALA A 234 3.44 18.68 15.23
N ASP A 235 3.09 17.79 14.32
CA ASP A 235 3.65 16.44 14.24
C ASP A 235 4.87 16.38 13.31
N VAL A 236 4.87 17.24 12.29
CA VAL A 236 5.89 17.38 11.27
C VAL A 236 6.16 18.88 11.07
N ILE A 237 7.42 19.27 10.99
CA ILE A 237 7.87 20.62 10.66
C ILE A 237 8.60 20.55 9.31
N ASN A 238 8.13 21.34 8.35
CA ASN A 238 8.78 21.55 7.08
C ASN A 238 9.50 22.91 7.05
N LEU A 239 10.80 22.88 6.77
CA LEU A 239 11.68 24.03 6.64
C LEU A 239 12.20 24.09 5.20
N SER A 240 11.41 24.68 4.30
CA SER A 240 11.78 24.90 2.90
C SER A 240 12.71 26.11 2.71
N LEU A 241 13.64 26.27 3.66
CA LEU A 241 14.56 27.39 3.79
C LEU A 241 15.96 26.88 4.16
N GLY A 242 16.96 27.74 3.99
CA GLY A 242 18.31 27.40 4.39
C GLY A 242 19.24 28.60 4.37
N GLY A 243 20.29 28.53 5.18
CA GLY A 243 21.26 29.60 5.35
C GLY A 243 22.67 29.08 5.62
N ALA A 244 23.58 30.03 5.79
CA ALA A 244 24.95 29.76 6.18
C ALA A 244 25.10 29.79 7.70
N GLY A 245 25.96 28.90 8.23
CA GLY A 245 26.37 28.93 9.63
C GLY A 245 25.54 28.03 10.55
N ALA A 246 26.24 27.41 11.49
CA ALA A 246 25.61 26.74 12.62
C ALA A 246 25.25 27.78 13.70
N SER A 247 24.22 27.48 14.47
CA SER A 247 23.71 28.27 15.58
C SER A 247 23.26 27.32 16.67
N GLN A 248 23.75 27.57 17.88
CA GLN A 248 23.34 26.82 19.06
C GLN A 248 21.84 26.97 19.33
N LEU A 249 21.28 28.17 19.17
CA LEU A 249 19.85 28.43 19.36
C LEU A 249 18.98 27.57 18.44
N MET A 250 19.38 27.46 17.16
CA MET A 250 18.69 26.62 16.19
C MET A 250 18.78 25.14 16.56
N GLN A 251 19.96 24.67 16.96
CA GLN A 251 20.15 23.29 17.40
C GLN A 251 19.32 22.96 18.64
N GLU A 252 19.22 23.87 19.61
CA GLU A 252 18.40 23.70 20.81
C GLU A 252 16.90 23.64 20.49
N ALA A 253 16.43 24.43 19.50
CA ALA A 253 15.05 24.36 19.02
C ALA A 253 14.75 23.04 18.31
N ILE A 254 15.67 22.56 17.46
CA ILE A 254 15.58 21.24 16.80
C ILE A 254 15.56 20.11 17.85
N ASP A 255 16.45 20.16 18.83
CA ASP A 255 16.52 19.17 19.91
C ASP A 255 15.28 19.21 20.82
N TYR A 256 14.64 20.37 20.95
CA TYR A 256 13.36 20.51 21.64
C TYR A 256 12.22 19.83 20.88
N ALA A 257 12.07 20.14 19.59
CA ALA A 257 11.07 19.54 18.71
C ALA A 257 11.23 18.01 18.62
N TYR A 258 12.46 17.53 18.42
CA TYR A 258 12.75 16.10 18.34
C TYR A 258 12.38 15.34 19.63
N ARG A 259 12.65 15.93 20.82
CA ARG A 259 12.29 15.32 22.12
C ARG A 259 10.79 15.27 22.38
N LYS A 260 9.99 16.05 21.64
CA LYS A 260 8.53 16.00 21.66
C LYS A 260 7.96 15.19 20.50
N ASP A 261 8.75 14.29 19.93
CA ASP A 261 8.36 13.40 18.84
C ASP A 261 7.93 14.12 17.54
N VAL A 262 8.41 15.34 17.32
CA VAL A 262 8.17 16.11 16.07
C VAL A 262 9.23 15.77 15.04
N VAL A 263 8.79 15.43 13.82
CA VAL A 263 9.68 15.15 12.68
C VAL A 263 10.07 16.46 12.02
N ILE A 264 11.36 16.67 11.76
CA ILE A 264 11.87 17.94 11.21
C ILE A 264 12.52 17.64 9.86
N ILE A 265 12.04 18.30 8.81
CA ILE A 265 12.46 18.08 7.43
C ILE A 265 12.91 19.43 6.86
N ALA A 266 14.06 19.45 6.20
CA ALA A 266 14.60 20.69 5.66
C ALA A 266 15.23 20.54 4.27
N ALA A 267 15.15 21.60 3.49
CA ALA A 267 15.74 21.69 2.16
C ALA A 267 17.28 21.71 2.22
N ALA A 268 17.95 20.92 1.38
CA ALA A 268 19.42 20.85 1.36
C ALA A 268 20.10 22.14 0.86
N GLY A 269 19.39 22.99 0.11
CA GLY A 269 19.89 24.21 -0.49
C GLY A 269 20.23 24.09 -1.98
N ASN A 270 20.30 25.23 -2.67
CA ASN A 270 20.29 25.32 -4.14
C ASN A 270 21.60 25.89 -4.74
N ALA A 271 22.77 25.50 -4.20
CA ALA A 271 24.07 26.05 -4.60
C ALA A 271 25.02 25.01 -5.25
N ASN A 272 24.53 23.79 -5.52
CA ASN A 272 25.32 22.66 -6.03
C ASN A 272 26.60 22.38 -5.21
N LYS A 273 26.52 22.55 -3.89
CA LYS A 273 27.64 22.31 -2.95
C LYS A 273 27.59 20.89 -2.40
N ASN A 274 28.78 20.33 -2.14
CA ASN A 274 28.96 19.02 -1.49
C ASN A 274 28.77 19.09 0.04
N ALA A 275 27.73 19.80 0.48
CA ALA A 275 27.18 19.75 1.83
C ALA A 275 25.80 20.39 1.83
N ALA A 276 24.88 19.87 2.64
CA ALA A 276 23.61 20.52 2.94
C ALA A 276 23.82 21.87 3.65
N ALA A 277 22.90 22.81 3.43
CA ALA A 277 22.80 24.06 4.19
C ALA A 277 22.23 23.79 5.59
N TYR A 278 22.35 24.77 6.50
CA TYR A 278 21.60 24.71 7.75
C TYR A 278 20.18 25.26 7.52
N PRO A 279 19.13 24.65 8.09
CA PRO A 279 19.16 23.63 9.15
C PRO A 279 19.25 22.16 8.69
N ALA A 280 19.16 21.84 7.40
CA ALA A 280 19.21 20.46 6.89
C ALA A 280 20.45 19.67 7.34
N ARG A 281 21.56 20.36 7.60
CA ARG A 281 22.81 19.73 8.06
C ARG A 281 22.83 19.35 9.56
N TYR A 282 21.88 19.81 10.37
CA TYR A 282 21.85 19.42 11.79
C TYR A 282 21.51 17.94 11.95
N PRO A 283 22.10 17.24 12.94
CA PRO A 283 21.57 15.97 13.38
C PRO A 283 20.09 16.10 13.74
N LYS A 284 19.31 15.02 13.54
CA LYS A 284 17.86 14.95 13.82
C LYS A 284 16.96 15.77 12.87
N VAL A 285 17.55 16.45 11.89
CA VAL A 285 16.83 17.01 10.75
C VAL A 285 17.01 16.06 9.57
N ILE A 286 15.92 15.79 8.86
CA ILE A 286 15.95 15.00 7.63
C ILE A 286 16.26 15.96 6.46
N GLY A 287 17.47 15.88 5.91
CA GLY A 287 17.95 16.76 4.86
C GLY A 287 17.63 16.25 3.45
N ILE A 288 16.94 17.08 2.65
CA ILE A 288 16.34 16.65 1.38
C ILE A 288 17.01 17.27 0.17
N ALA A 289 17.58 16.41 -0.70
CA ALA A 289 18.07 16.79 -2.02
C ALA A 289 16.93 16.82 -3.06
N ALA A 290 17.12 17.61 -4.12
CA ALA A 290 16.14 17.76 -5.19
C ALA A 290 16.50 16.91 -6.42
N THR A 291 15.49 16.25 -6.99
CA THR A 291 15.57 15.60 -8.31
C THR A 291 14.73 16.32 -9.36
N ASP A 292 15.09 16.13 -10.61
CA ASP A 292 14.29 16.53 -11.76
C ASP A 292 13.23 15.47 -12.14
N ALA A 293 12.48 15.75 -13.20
CA ALA A 293 11.41 14.89 -13.70
C ALA A 293 11.88 13.50 -14.17
N VAL A 294 13.15 13.37 -14.56
CA VAL A 294 13.74 12.10 -15.01
C VAL A 294 14.49 11.37 -13.88
N GLY A 295 14.38 11.86 -12.65
CA GLY A 295 14.99 11.24 -11.48
C GLY A 295 16.48 11.53 -11.31
N LYS A 296 17.08 12.46 -12.06
CA LYS A 296 18.47 12.88 -11.82
C LYS A 296 18.53 13.96 -10.75
N LYS A 297 19.65 14.07 -10.05
CA LYS A 297 19.89 15.20 -9.15
C LYS A 297 19.72 16.51 -9.92
N ALA A 298 18.89 17.40 -9.41
CA ALA A 298 18.72 18.71 -10.00
C ALA A 298 20.07 19.46 -10.05
N PRO A 299 20.37 20.20 -11.13
CA PRO A 299 21.67 20.85 -11.29
C PRO A 299 22.06 21.78 -10.13
N TYR A 300 21.07 22.43 -9.52
CA TYR A 300 21.26 23.34 -8.39
C TYR A 300 21.34 22.63 -7.02
N SER A 301 20.88 21.38 -6.88
CA SER A 301 20.74 20.74 -5.57
C SER A 301 22.10 20.56 -4.90
N ASN A 302 22.21 21.02 -3.65
CA ASN A 302 23.27 20.57 -2.76
C ASN A 302 23.17 19.05 -2.55
N TYR A 303 24.30 18.45 -2.22
CA TYR A 303 24.49 17.01 -2.04
C TYR A 303 25.52 16.73 -0.95
N GLY A 304 25.81 15.46 -0.64
CA GLY A 304 26.90 15.10 0.27
C GLY A 304 26.46 15.03 1.73
N ALA A 305 27.27 15.60 2.62
CA ALA A 305 27.01 15.53 4.05
C ALA A 305 25.71 16.23 4.44
N GLY A 306 24.86 15.55 5.22
CA GLY A 306 23.56 16.05 5.67
C GLY A 306 22.41 15.79 4.68
N ILE A 307 22.59 14.92 3.69
CA ILE A 307 21.50 14.43 2.83
C ILE A 307 21.08 13.05 3.31
N ASP A 308 19.80 12.91 3.65
CA ASP A 308 19.20 11.65 4.06
C ASP A 308 18.38 11.01 2.93
N LEU A 309 17.72 11.82 2.10
CA LEU A 309 16.81 11.38 1.03
C LEU A 309 16.81 12.38 -0.13
N ALA A 310 16.34 11.91 -1.30
CA ALA A 310 16.03 12.76 -2.43
C ALA A 310 14.55 12.69 -2.82
N ALA A 311 13.99 13.83 -3.23
CA ALA A 311 12.60 13.94 -3.66
C ALA A 311 12.46 14.93 -4.84
N PRO A 312 11.33 14.89 -5.57
CA PRO A 312 11.07 15.81 -6.68
C PRO A 312 11.17 17.29 -6.26
N GLY A 313 12.15 18.00 -6.83
CA GLY A 313 12.30 19.45 -6.65
C GLY A 313 12.21 20.22 -7.97
N GLY A 314 12.17 19.53 -9.11
CA GLY A 314 12.02 20.12 -10.43
C GLY A 314 13.30 20.69 -11.02
N SER A 315 13.28 20.97 -12.32
CA SER A 315 14.36 21.60 -13.08
C SER A 315 13.81 22.23 -14.35
N GLU A 316 14.66 22.55 -15.33
CA GLU A 316 14.22 22.92 -16.68
C GLU A 316 13.42 21.80 -17.38
N ALA A 317 13.55 20.55 -16.93
CA ALA A 317 12.77 19.42 -17.45
C ALA A 317 11.34 19.34 -16.88
N GLY A 318 10.96 20.22 -15.95
CA GLY A 318 9.65 20.28 -15.34
C GLY A 318 9.70 20.84 -13.92
N GLY A 319 8.83 21.79 -13.61
CA GLY A 319 8.65 22.34 -12.25
C GLY A 319 7.64 21.55 -11.43
N ILE A 320 7.46 21.97 -10.18
CA ILE A 320 6.41 21.48 -9.30
C ILE A 320 5.25 22.48 -9.37
N LEU A 321 4.13 22.04 -9.92
CA LEU A 321 2.94 22.86 -10.13
C LEU A 321 2.09 22.90 -8.86
N GLN A 322 1.84 24.11 -8.33
CA GLN A 322 0.87 24.36 -7.25
C GLN A 322 0.19 25.72 -7.41
N GLU A 323 -0.96 25.91 -6.77
CA GLU A 323 -1.62 27.21 -6.70
C GLU A 323 -0.97 28.11 -5.63
N ILE A 324 -0.78 29.37 -5.98
CA ILE A 324 -0.33 30.42 -5.05
C ILE A 324 -1.27 31.63 -5.14
N LEU A 325 -1.18 32.51 -4.14
CA LEU A 325 -1.68 33.87 -4.29
C LEU A 325 -0.56 34.72 -4.90
N ASN A 326 -0.74 35.19 -6.14
CA ASN A 326 0.29 36.00 -6.79
C ASN A 326 0.48 37.31 -6.01
N PRO A 327 1.68 37.59 -5.47
CA PRO A 327 1.90 38.74 -4.59
C PRO A 327 1.81 40.09 -5.30
N LYS A 328 1.91 40.11 -6.63
CA LYS A 328 1.82 41.34 -7.45
C LYS A 328 0.38 41.71 -7.79
N THR A 329 -0.46 40.72 -8.04
CA THR A 329 -1.84 40.91 -8.50
C THR A 329 -2.87 40.67 -7.40
N GLY A 330 -2.50 39.94 -6.33
CA GLY A 330 -3.42 39.46 -5.30
C GLY A 330 -4.44 38.45 -5.82
N GLN A 331 -4.17 37.81 -6.96
CA GLN A 331 -5.06 36.83 -7.59
C GLN A 331 -4.47 35.42 -7.50
N PRO A 332 -5.30 34.38 -7.38
CA PRO A 332 -4.84 32.99 -7.45
C PRO A 332 -4.21 32.67 -8.81
N GLU A 333 -3.11 31.91 -8.80
CA GLU A 333 -2.38 31.49 -10.00
C GLU A 333 -1.71 30.13 -9.77
N PHE A 334 -1.83 29.22 -10.74
CA PHE A 334 -1.06 27.97 -10.78
C PHE A 334 0.32 28.22 -11.38
N ILE A 335 1.38 27.89 -10.65
CA ILE A 335 2.75 28.17 -11.05
C ILE A 335 3.72 27.02 -10.73
N ASP A 336 4.69 26.85 -11.61
CA ASP A 336 5.78 25.90 -11.48
C ASP A 336 6.94 26.49 -10.69
N TYR A 337 7.26 25.93 -9.52
CA TYR A 337 8.48 26.25 -8.78
C TYR A 337 9.52 25.14 -8.90
N LYS A 338 10.80 25.51 -8.71
CA LYS A 338 11.92 24.58 -8.68
C LYS A 338 12.83 24.89 -7.50
N GLY A 339 13.25 23.85 -6.78
CA GLY A 339 14.14 23.98 -5.64
C GLY A 339 14.13 22.78 -4.71
N THR A 340 15.16 22.67 -3.88
CA THR A 340 15.10 21.78 -2.70
C THR A 340 13.97 22.17 -1.74
N SER A 341 13.54 23.44 -1.78
CA SER A 341 12.33 23.95 -1.12
C SER A 341 11.04 23.29 -1.60
N MET A 342 11.00 22.76 -2.82
CA MET A 342 9.87 21.99 -3.33
C MET A 342 10.05 20.49 -3.08
N ALA A 343 11.29 20.01 -2.92
CA ALA A 343 11.56 18.62 -2.55
C ALA A 343 11.24 18.31 -1.07
N ALA A 344 11.58 19.21 -0.15
CA ALA A 344 11.29 19.07 1.28
C ALA A 344 9.79 18.79 1.59
N PRO A 345 8.81 19.53 1.04
CA PRO A 345 7.40 19.28 1.32
C PRO A 345 6.90 17.94 0.78
N HIS A 346 7.57 17.35 -0.23
CA HIS A 346 7.25 15.98 -0.64
C HIS A 346 7.50 14.99 0.49
N VAL A 347 8.66 15.11 1.14
CA VAL A 347 9.01 14.25 2.28
C VAL A 347 8.15 14.58 3.48
N ALA A 348 7.79 15.86 3.69
CA ALA A 348 6.88 16.25 4.79
C ALA A 348 5.48 15.65 4.65
N GLY A 349 4.90 15.66 3.44
CA GLY A 349 3.63 15.00 3.17
C GLY A 349 3.70 13.48 3.38
N VAL A 350 4.75 12.82 2.90
CA VAL A 350 4.91 11.37 3.12
C VAL A 350 5.16 11.05 4.60
N ALA A 351 5.95 11.84 5.31
CA ALA A 351 6.16 11.71 6.75
C ALA A 351 4.84 11.85 7.50
N ALA A 352 3.97 12.78 7.09
CA ALA A 352 2.65 12.93 7.68
C ALA A 352 1.78 11.67 7.46
N MET A 353 1.77 11.11 6.26
CA MET A 353 1.08 9.83 6.00
C MET A 353 1.66 8.67 6.83
N VAL A 354 2.99 8.58 6.97
CA VAL A 354 3.64 7.57 7.82
C VAL A 354 3.21 7.74 9.29
N LYS A 355 3.20 8.98 9.82
CA LYS A 355 2.73 9.26 11.18
C LYS A 355 1.26 8.91 11.38
N ALA A 356 0.40 9.13 10.38
CA ALA A 356 -1.02 8.76 10.43
C ALA A 356 -1.24 7.24 10.59
N THR A 357 -0.27 6.41 10.24
CA THR A 357 -0.31 4.95 10.51
C THR A 357 -0.01 4.59 11.97
N GLY A 358 0.36 5.55 12.81
CA GLY A 358 0.74 5.37 14.21
C GLY A 358 2.24 5.21 14.47
N VAL A 359 3.11 5.43 13.47
CA VAL A 359 4.57 5.56 13.70
C VAL A 359 4.84 6.97 14.19
N THR A 360 5.06 7.17 15.50
CA THR A 360 5.10 8.53 16.07
C THR A 360 6.51 9.09 16.23
N LYS A 361 7.50 8.25 16.51
CA LYS A 361 8.85 8.71 16.85
C LYS A 361 9.65 9.14 15.63
N PRO A 362 10.36 10.27 15.66
CA PRO A 362 11.09 10.77 14.50
C PRO A 362 12.15 9.82 13.94
N ALA A 363 12.85 9.08 14.80
CA ALA A 363 13.82 8.07 14.38
C ALA A 363 13.17 6.92 13.59
N GLU A 364 11.99 6.47 14.02
CA GLU A 364 11.24 5.40 13.35
C GLU A 364 10.68 5.90 12.01
N VAL A 365 10.21 7.15 11.94
CA VAL A 365 9.77 7.77 10.68
C VAL A 365 10.93 7.86 9.68
N LEU A 366 12.10 8.35 10.11
CA LEU A 366 13.30 8.38 9.26
C LEU A 366 13.70 6.98 8.78
N GLN A 367 13.65 5.99 9.67
CA GLN A 367 13.93 4.60 9.31
C GLN A 367 12.96 4.06 8.25
N VAL A 368 11.66 4.27 8.42
CA VAL A 368 10.64 3.89 7.43
C VAL A 368 10.93 4.54 6.09
N LEU A 369 11.13 5.87 6.07
CA LEU A 369 11.37 6.62 4.84
C LEU A 369 12.64 6.12 4.12
N THR A 370 13.74 5.94 4.83
CA THR A 370 15.02 5.47 4.26
C THR A 370 15.00 4.00 3.82
N GLN A 371 14.30 3.11 4.54
CA GLN A 371 14.17 1.70 4.16
C GLN A 371 13.25 1.49 2.95
N SER A 372 12.22 2.34 2.83
CA SER A 372 11.26 2.32 1.73
C SER A 372 11.75 3.03 0.46
N ALA A 373 12.82 3.83 0.57
CA ALA A 373 13.35 4.60 -0.53
C ALA A 373 13.78 3.69 -1.69
N GLN A 374 13.51 4.13 -2.92
CA GLN A 374 14.04 3.47 -4.09
C GLN A 374 15.55 3.72 -4.15
N LYS A 375 16.31 2.65 -3.88
CA LYS A 375 17.77 2.71 -3.79
C LYS A 375 18.42 3.08 -5.11
N VAL A 376 19.48 3.86 -5.02
CA VAL A 376 20.40 4.16 -6.12
C VAL A 376 21.61 3.26 -5.98
N THR A 377 21.94 2.50 -7.03
CA THR A 377 23.00 1.48 -7.00
C THR A 377 24.41 2.06 -6.85
N GLU A 378 24.66 3.23 -7.43
CA GLU A 378 25.95 3.92 -7.37
C GLU A 378 25.75 5.40 -7.05
N ASP A 379 26.14 5.81 -5.85
CA ASP A 379 26.10 7.22 -5.43
C ASP A 379 27.29 7.60 -4.54
N PRO A 380 28.52 7.63 -5.08
CA PRO A 380 29.74 7.81 -4.29
C PRO A 380 29.85 9.18 -3.63
N LEU A 381 29.08 10.17 -4.09
CA LEU A 381 29.09 11.54 -3.55
C LEU A 381 27.85 11.86 -2.72
N ASN A 382 26.99 10.88 -2.43
CA ASN A 382 25.76 11.05 -1.67
C ASN A 382 24.84 12.16 -2.25
N HIS A 383 24.52 12.07 -3.53
CA HIS A 383 23.53 12.91 -4.18
C HIS A 383 22.09 12.63 -3.74
N TYR A 384 21.80 11.40 -3.32
CA TYR A 384 20.44 10.93 -3.09
C TYR A 384 20.16 10.41 -1.67
N GLY A 385 21.16 10.38 -0.77
CA GLY A 385 20.96 9.82 0.56
C GLY A 385 20.66 8.32 0.47
N ALA A 386 19.61 7.87 1.16
CA ALA A 386 19.11 6.50 1.07
C ALA A 386 18.46 6.17 -0.30
N GLY A 387 18.14 7.18 -1.12
CA GLY A 387 17.53 7.02 -2.44
C GLY A 387 16.34 7.95 -2.68
N TYR A 388 15.56 7.63 -3.71
CA TYR A 388 14.36 8.39 -4.07
C TYR A 388 13.20 8.07 -3.14
N LEU A 389 12.49 9.10 -2.69
CA LEU A 389 11.29 8.98 -1.89
C LEU A 389 10.23 8.09 -2.58
N ASN A 390 9.65 7.14 -1.85
CA ASN A 390 8.54 6.32 -2.32
C ASN A 390 7.43 6.25 -1.25
N ALA A 391 6.37 7.02 -1.45
CA ALA A 391 5.25 7.16 -0.54
C ALA A 391 4.51 5.83 -0.32
N GLY A 392 4.18 5.11 -1.40
CA GLY A 392 3.48 3.83 -1.31
C GLY A 392 4.25 2.79 -0.51
N GLN A 393 5.55 2.67 -0.74
CA GLN A 393 6.41 1.76 0.04
C GLN A 393 6.59 2.24 1.48
N ALA A 394 6.71 3.54 1.72
CA ALA A 394 6.83 4.09 3.07
C ALA A 394 5.61 3.77 3.93
N VAL A 395 4.40 3.99 3.41
CA VAL A 395 3.17 3.67 4.13
C VAL A 395 3.00 2.15 4.32
N THR A 396 3.36 1.36 3.31
CA THR A 396 3.34 -0.11 3.40
C THR A 396 4.28 -0.62 4.49
N GLU A 397 5.51 -0.10 4.55
CA GLU A 397 6.48 -0.49 5.58
C GLU A 397 6.04 -0.01 6.98
N ALA A 398 5.42 1.18 7.08
CA ALA A 398 4.87 1.70 8.33
C ALA A 398 3.69 0.88 8.89
N LEU A 399 2.95 0.19 8.02
CA LEU A 399 1.83 -0.70 8.35
C LEU A 399 2.26 -2.14 8.63
N LYS A 400 3.51 -2.50 8.33
CA LYS A 400 4.03 -3.85 8.53
C LYS A 400 3.91 -4.27 10.00
N GLY A 401 3.34 -5.45 10.22
CA GLY A 401 3.09 -5.97 11.56
C GLY A 401 1.92 -5.33 12.31
N LYS A 402 1.13 -4.43 11.70
CA LYS A 402 -0.09 -3.86 12.29
C LYS A 402 -1.34 -4.54 11.73
N ILE A 403 -2.25 -4.94 12.61
CA ILE A 403 -3.59 -5.42 12.20
C ILE A 403 -4.49 -4.19 12.07
N THR A 404 -4.84 -3.82 10.84
CA THR A 404 -5.81 -2.73 10.61
C THR A 404 -7.15 -3.28 10.12
N VAL A 405 -8.23 -2.54 10.43
CA VAL A 405 -9.57 -2.87 9.94
C VAL A 405 -9.61 -2.84 8.42
N LYS A 406 -8.93 -1.87 7.78
CA LYS A 406 -8.80 -1.79 6.32
C LYS A 406 -8.13 -3.03 5.74
N ASP A 407 -7.03 -3.49 6.33
CA ASP A 407 -6.34 -4.71 5.89
C ASP A 407 -7.21 -5.96 6.03
N PHE A 408 -7.97 -6.05 7.13
CA PHE A 408 -8.91 -7.15 7.34
C PHE A 408 -10.00 -7.17 6.27
N PHE A 409 -10.65 -6.03 6.01
CA PHE A 409 -11.69 -5.95 4.97
C PHE A 409 -11.15 -6.14 3.55
N ARG A 410 -9.94 -5.66 3.26
CA ARG A 410 -9.25 -5.93 2.00
C ARG A 410 -9.01 -7.42 1.82
N TRP A 411 -8.49 -8.08 2.85
CA TRP A 411 -8.28 -9.53 2.83
C TRP A 411 -9.61 -10.30 2.67
N LEU A 412 -10.69 -9.85 3.33
CA LEU A 412 -12.02 -10.44 3.15
C LEU A 412 -12.51 -10.33 1.69
N ARG A 413 -12.32 -9.16 1.08
CA ARG A 413 -12.69 -8.91 -0.32
C ARG A 413 -11.88 -9.80 -1.26
N ASP A 414 -10.57 -9.77 -1.13
CA ASP A 414 -9.64 -10.42 -2.06
C ASP A 414 -9.73 -11.96 -1.99
N ASN A 415 -10.18 -12.52 -0.86
CA ASN A 415 -10.41 -13.95 -0.67
C ASN A 415 -11.89 -14.36 -0.83
N GLY A 416 -12.76 -13.45 -1.29
CA GLY A 416 -14.15 -13.77 -1.61
C GLY A 416 -15.09 -13.95 -0.40
N TYR A 417 -14.62 -13.64 0.82
CA TYR A 417 -15.41 -13.75 2.05
C TYR A 417 -16.50 -12.67 2.18
N LEU A 418 -16.47 -11.63 1.35
CA LEU A 418 -17.57 -10.65 1.26
C LEU A 418 -18.79 -11.16 0.47
N ASN A 419 -18.70 -12.32 -0.20
CA ASN A 419 -19.81 -12.88 -0.96
C ASN A 419 -20.89 -13.43 0.01
N PRO A 420 -22.15 -12.94 -0.04
CA PRO A 420 -23.23 -13.43 0.82
C PRO A 420 -23.47 -14.95 0.70
N ARG A 421 -23.24 -15.53 -0.48
CA ARG A 421 -23.37 -16.98 -0.69
C ARG A 421 -22.42 -17.78 0.19
N PHE A 422 -21.20 -17.30 0.47
CA PHE A 422 -20.27 -17.99 1.37
C PHE A 422 -20.85 -18.20 2.78
N TRP A 423 -21.63 -17.22 3.26
CA TRP A 423 -22.23 -17.27 4.60
C TRP A 423 -23.53 -18.06 4.64
N ILE A 424 -24.25 -18.13 3.52
CA ILE A 424 -25.61 -18.69 3.42
C ILE A 424 -25.61 -20.12 2.87
N ASP A 425 -24.69 -20.47 1.95
CA ASP A 425 -24.53 -21.83 1.43
C ASP A 425 -23.64 -22.66 2.37
N GLY A 426 -24.15 -23.80 2.81
CA GLY A 426 -23.42 -24.77 3.63
C GLY A 426 -24.23 -25.20 4.84
N GLY A 427 -24.99 -26.29 4.67
CA GLY A 427 -25.62 -26.99 5.77
C GLY A 427 -24.63 -27.39 6.86
N THR A 428 -25.13 -27.50 8.10
CA THR A 428 -24.48 -28.00 9.32
C THR A 428 -23.31 -27.21 9.93
N VAL A 429 -22.61 -26.32 9.22
CA VAL A 429 -21.61 -25.45 9.86
C VAL A 429 -22.26 -24.13 10.28
N ALA A 430 -22.57 -24.01 11.56
CA ALA A 430 -23.11 -22.79 12.15
C ALA A 430 -22.21 -21.57 11.83
N LEU A 431 -22.82 -20.38 11.77
CA LEU A 431 -22.14 -19.11 11.48
C LEU A 431 -20.86 -18.87 12.32
N LEU A 432 -20.87 -19.33 13.57
CA LEU A 432 -19.77 -19.16 14.52
C LEU A 432 -18.47 -19.87 14.09
N PRO A 433 -18.46 -21.18 13.75
CA PRO A 433 -17.29 -21.83 13.15
C PRO A 433 -16.78 -21.17 11.87
N LYS A 434 -17.65 -20.68 10.98
CA LYS A 434 -17.23 -19.95 9.76
C LYS A 434 -16.51 -18.65 10.13
N LEU A 435 -17.04 -17.89 11.09
CA LEU A 435 -16.38 -16.68 11.61
C LEU A 435 -15.02 -17.00 12.23
N ALA A 436 -14.94 -18.06 13.05
CA ALA A 436 -13.68 -18.49 13.66
C ALA A 436 -12.64 -18.91 12.61
N MET A 437 -13.07 -19.60 11.54
CA MET A 437 -12.21 -19.99 10.42
C MET A 437 -11.69 -18.77 9.64
N VAL A 438 -12.56 -17.80 9.34
CA VAL A 438 -12.19 -16.57 8.62
C VAL A 438 -11.24 -15.71 9.45
N LEU A 439 -11.52 -15.53 10.74
CA LEU A 439 -10.62 -14.81 11.66
C LEU A 439 -9.30 -15.56 11.86
N GLY A 440 -9.35 -16.88 12.03
CA GLY A 440 -8.16 -17.71 12.20
C GLY A 440 -7.27 -17.72 10.97
N SER A 441 -7.85 -17.82 9.76
CA SER A 441 -7.09 -17.78 8.52
C SER A 441 -6.54 -16.40 8.21
N TYR A 442 -7.26 -15.33 8.55
CA TYR A 442 -6.71 -13.97 8.51
C TYR A 442 -5.52 -13.80 9.45
N LEU A 443 -5.66 -14.18 10.72
CA LEU A 443 -4.58 -14.08 11.72
C LEU A 443 -3.37 -14.93 11.32
N LEU A 444 -3.60 -16.12 10.77
CA LEU A 444 -2.54 -16.97 10.24
C LEU A 444 -1.86 -16.32 9.03
N ALA A 445 -2.61 -15.84 8.04
CA ALA A 445 -2.07 -15.16 6.87
C ALA A 445 -1.29 -13.89 7.26
N PHE A 446 -1.81 -13.13 8.22
CA PHE A 446 -1.17 -11.97 8.81
C PHE A 446 0.16 -12.34 9.49
N LEU A 447 0.16 -13.39 10.31
CA LEU A 447 1.36 -13.85 11.02
C LEU A 447 2.41 -14.35 10.04
N LEU A 448 2.01 -15.13 9.03
CA LEU A 448 2.89 -15.60 7.96
C LEU A 448 3.47 -14.41 7.18
N ARG A 449 2.65 -13.48 6.71
CA ARG A 449 3.11 -12.31 5.94
C ARG A 449 4.11 -11.42 6.70
N ASN A 450 3.89 -11.20 7.99
CA ASN A 450 4.70 -10.24 8.76
C ASN A 450 5.92 -10.86 9.44
N TYR A 451 5.89 -12.14 9.79
CA TYR A 451 6.93 -12.77 10.61
C TYR A 451 7.65 -13.94 9.91
N LEU A 452 7.12 -14.42 8.78
CA LEU A 452 7.68 -15.52 8.00
C LEU A 452 7.67 -15.17 6.49
N PRO A 453 8.56 -14.28 6.02
CA PRO A 453 8.57 -13.84 4.63
C PRO A 453 9.10 -14.97 3.73
N PHE A 454 8.22 -15.85 3.26
CA PHE A 454 8.56 -16.86 2.26
C PHE A 454 7.83 -16.62 0.95
N GLY A 455 8.50 -16.93 -0.16
CA GLY A 455 7.84 -17.11 -1.46
C GLY A 455 7.21 -18.49 -1.52
N TRP A 456 5.92 -18.56 -1.87
CA TRP A 456 5.25 -19.83 -2.12
C TRP A 456 5.92 -20.54 -3.30
N GLY A 457 6.51 -21.71 -3.05
CA GLY A 457 7.20 -22.50 -4.05
C GLY A 457 7.08 -23.99 -3.73
N TRP A 458 7.24 -24.82 -4.74
CA TRP A 458 7.09 -26.28 -4.63
C TRP A 458 7.88 -26.91 -3.46
N PRO A 459 9.14 -26.53 -3.17
CA PRO A 459 9.88 -27.09 -2.04
C PRO A 459 9.23 -26.78 -0.69
N LEU A 460 8.74 -25.55 -0.49
CA LEU A 460 8.09 -25.15 0.75
C LEU A 460 6.75 -25.89 0.94
N SER A 461 5.91 -25.92 -0.11
CA SER A 461 4.59 -26.55 -0.05
C SER A 461 4.69 -28.06 0.18
N SER A 462 5.63 -28.73 -0.50
CA SER A 462 5.88 -30.15 -0.28
C SER A 462 6.36 -30.42 1.15
N GLY A 463 7.30 -29.63 1.68
CA GLY A 463 7.72 -29.73 3.08
C GLY A 463 6.55 -29.58 4.06
N LEU A 464 5.68 -28.59 3.84
CA LEU A 464 4.50 -28.32 4.67
C LEU A 464 3.53 -29.51 4.66
N VAL A 465 3.27 -30.10 3.48
CA VAL A 465 2.39 -31.27 3.34
C VAL A 465 2.98 -32.48 4.06
N PHE A 466 4.26 -32.80 3.84
CA PHE A 466 4.92 -33.92 4.52
C PHE A 466 4.96 -33.75 6.06
N GLY A 467 5.12 -32.51 6.53
CA GLY A 467 5.15 -32.22 7.96
C GLY A 467 3.78 -32.29 8.64
N SER A 468 2.72 -31.84 7.96
CA SER A 468 1.40 -31.65 8.58
C SER A 468 0.43 -32.82 8.38
N SER A 469 0.24 -33.28 7.14
CA SER A 469 -0.82 -34.25 6.80
C SER A 469 -0.32 -35.47 6.04
N GLY A 470 0.90 -35.45 5.50
CA GLY A 470 1.34 -36.40 4.49
C GLY A 470 0.43 -36.38 3.26
N LEU A 471 0.53 -37.43 2.41
CA LEU A 471 -0.40 -37.64 1.30
C LEU A 471 -1.70 -38.29 1.78
N PHE A 472 -2.42 -37.62 2.69
CA PHE A 472 -3.50 -38.20 3.51
C PHE A 472 -4.56 -39.00 2.73
N PHE A 473 -4.84 -38.64 1.47
CA PHE A 473 -5.77 -39.35 0.60
C PHE A 473 -5.35 -40.80 0.32
N LEU A 474 -4.05 -41.12 0.39
CA LEU A 474 -3.53 -42.48 0.24
C LEU A 474 -3.93 -43.40 1.40
N LYS A 475 -4.16 -42.87 2.62
CA LYS A 475 -4.62 -43.69 3.76
C LYS A 475 -5.99 -44.34 3.51
N GLY A 476 -6.83 -43.74 2.66
CA GLY A 476 -8.17 -44.22 2.33
C GLY A 476 -8.23 -45.19 1.16
N ILE A 477 -7.12 -45.42 0.46
CA ILE A 477 -7.07 -46.31 -0.71
C ILE A 477 -6.93 -47.75 -0.21
N TYR A 478 -8.00 -48.52 -0.31
CA TYR A 478 -8.00 -49.95 -0.02
C TYR A 478 -8.06 -50.75 -1.32
N ILE A 479 -6.96 -51.41 -1.66
CA ILE A 479 -6.88 -52.32 -2.80
C ILE A 479 -6.82 -53.75 -2.25
N PHE A 480 -7.79 -54.57 -2.67
CA PHE A 480 -7.86 -55.98 -2.32
C PHE A 480 -6.56 -56.68 -2.77
N ASP A 481 -5.97 -57.51 -1.91
CA ASP A 481 -4.71 -58.26 -2.13
C ASP A 481 -3.38 -57.46 -2.16
N LEU A 482 -3.38 -56.16 -1.80
CA LEU A 482 -2.14 -55.37 -1.65
C LEU A 482 -1.83 -55.00 -0.20
N PRO A 483 -0.55 -55.02 0.22
CA PRO A 483 -0.14 -54.53 1.53
C PRO A 483 -0.54 -53.06 1.72
N GLN A 484 -1.24 -52.76 2.82
CA GLN A 484 -1.70 -51.40 3.14
C GLN A 484 -0.61 -50.51 3.74
N ALA A 485 0.51 -51.12 4.16
CA ALA A 485 1.61 -50.41 4.82
C ALA A 485 2.21 -49.26 3.98
N PRO A 486 2.48 -49.40 2.67
CA PRO A 486 3.04 -48.31 1.86
C PRO A 486 2.10 -47.10 1.76
N PHE A 487 0.81 -47.34 1.57
CA PHE A 487 -0.21 -46.30 1.46
C PHE A 487 -0.44 -45.57 2.79
N ARG A 488 -0.42 -46.31 3.91
CA ARG A 488 -0.48 -45.73 5.26
C ARG A 488 0.77 -44.90 5.58
N LEU A 489 1.94 -45.35 5.14
CA LEU A 489 3.21 -44.71 5.44
C LEU A 489 3.36 -43.40 4.63
N LEU A 490 3.04 -43.43 3.33
CA LEU A 490 3.03 -42.24 2.47
C LEU A 490 1.92 -41.24 2.83
N GLY A 491 0.80 -41.76 3.33
CA GLY A 491 -0.34 -40.94 3.74
C GLY A 491 -0.26 -40.37 5.14
N SER A 492 0.77 -40.72 5.94
CA SER A 492 0.95 -40.22 7.31
C SER A 492 1.81 -38.96 7.34
N SER A 493 1.49 -38.05 8.26
CA SER A 493 2.38 -36.94 8.58
C SER A 493 3.63 -37.46 9.31
N LEU A 494 4.71 -36.67 9.31
CA LEU A 494 5.96 -37.05 9.95
C LEU A 494 5.79 -37.48 11.43
N PRO A 495 5.00 -36.77 12.28
CA PRO A 495 4.74 -37.20 13.66
C PRO A 495 4.00 -38.54 13.78
N GLU A 496 3.17 -38.88 12.79
CA GLU A 496 2.36 -40.10 12.77
C GLU A 496 3.09 -41.33 12.21
N LEU A 497 4.29 -41.18 11.65
CA LEU A 497 5.05 -42.29 11.06
C LEU A 497 5.33 -43.41 12.07
N GLY A 498 5.56 -43.06 13.34
CA GLY A 498 5.72 -44.05 14.41
C GLY A 498 4.50 -44.96 14.57
N ASN A 499 3.30 -44.41 14.35
CA ASN A 499 2.03 -45.13 14.43
C ASN A 499 1.84 -46.03 13.21
N ALA A 500 2.23 -45.54 12.03
CA ALA A 500 2.15 -46.31 10.78
C ALA A 500 3.08 -47.53 10.77
N ILE A 501 4.25 -47.42 11.41
CA ILE A 501 5.27 -48.49 11.47
C ILE A 501 4.91 -49.54 12.53
N ASN A 502 4.46 -49.12 13.71
CA ASN A 502 4.28 -50.01 14.87
C ASN A 502 2.82 -50.35 15.19
N GLY A 503 1.86 -49.80 14.43
CA GLY A 503 0.42 -50.07 14.63
C GLY A 503 -0.17 -49.52 15.94
N ASN A 504 0.58 -48.66 16.65
CA ASN A 504 0.17 -48.09 17.93
C ASN A 504 -0.44 -46.69 17.71
N PRO A 505 -1.62 -46.37 18.28
CA PRO A 505 -2.26 -45.05 18.13
C PRO A 505 -1.51 -43.91 18.83
N ALA A 506 -0.60 -44.20 19.77
CA ALA A 506 0.15 -43.19 20.49
C ALA A 506 1.35 -42.70 19.66
N LEU A 507 1.63 -41.40 19.70
CA LEU A 507 2.72 -40.77 18.96
C LEU A 507 4.09 -41.17 19.52
N ASN A 508 5.02 -41.50 18.62
CA ASN A 508 6.40 -41.76 19.00
C ASN A 508 7.13 -40.43 19.27
N PRO A 509 7.75 -40.24 20.45
CA PRO A 509 8.38 -38.97 20.83
C PRO A 509 9.54 -38.54 19.93
N LEU A 510 10.21 -39.47 19.22
CA LEU A 510 11.24 -39.12 18.23
C LEU A 510 10.61 -38.43 17.01
N PHE A 511 9.55 -39.04 16.46
CA PHE A 511 8.84 -38.51 15.29
C PHE A 511 7.99 -37.28 15.64
N ALA A 512 7.42 -37.25 16.84
CA ALA A 512 6.66 -36.13 17.39
C ALA A 512 7.55 -35.07 18.05
N SER A 513 8.72 -34.78 17.46
CA SER A 513 9.65 -33.77 17.95
C SER A 513 10.31 -32.98 16.83
N VAL A 514 11.02 -31.91 17.20
CA VAL A 514 11.83 -31.09 16.28
C VAL A 514 13.03 -31.83 15.69
N LEU A 515 13.39 -33.02 16.20
CA LEU A 515 14.64 -33.71 15.86
C LEU A 515 14.73 -34.12 14.39
N ILE A 516 13.65 -34.60 13.78
CA ILE A 516 13.66 -34.99 12.37
C ILE A 516 13.72 -33.76 11.45
N PRO A 517 12.90 -32.71 11.65
CA PRO A 517 13.08 -31.45 10.91
C PRO A 517 14.49 -30.88 11.04
N PHE A 518 15.10 -30.94 12.24
CA PHE A 518 16.48 -30.52 12.46
C PHE A 518 17.50 -31.36 11.68
N GLY A 519 17.36 -32.69 11.66
CA GLY A 519 18.22 -33.59 10.88
C GLY A 519 18.11 -33.37 9.36
N VAL A 520 16.89 -33.18 8.84
CA VAL A 520 16.64 -32.84 7.44
C VAL A 520 17.30 -31.51 7.08
N LEU A 521 17.21 -30.52 7.97
CA LEU A 521 17.87 -29.23 7.76
C LEU A 521 19.40 -29.36 7.72
N LEU A 522 20.01 -30.13 8.62
CA LEU A 522 21.46 -30.36 8.59
C LEU A 522 21.91 -31.01 7.28
N LEU A 523 21.11 -31.92 6.72
CA LEU A 523 21.41 -32.60 5.46
C LEU A 523 21.28 -31.68 4.23
N PHE A 524 20.35 -30.73 4.26
CA PHE A 524 19.99 -29.93 3.08
C PHE A 524 20.31 -28.43 3.22
N ALA A 525 21.07 -28.02 4.25
CA ALA A 525 21.46 -26.64 4.50
C ALA A 525 22.24 -25.97 3.35
N GLY A 526 22.87 -26.76 2.47
CA GLY A 526 23.69 -26.26 1.35
C GLY A 526 22.92 -25.79 0.12
N THR A 527 21.60 -26.00 0.03
CA THR A 527 20.80 -25.60 -1.15
C THR A 527 19.61 -24.74 -0.77
N GLU A 528 19.26 -23.76 -1.61
CA GLU A 528 18.12 -22.88 -1.37
C GLU A 528 16.78 -23.65 -1.36
N GLY A 529 16.64 -24.63 -2.26
CA GLY A 529 15.48 -25.53 -2.28
C GLY A 529 15.36 -26.39 -1.03
N GLY A 530 16.49 -26.89 -0.52
CA GLY A 530 16.57 -27.67 0.71
C GLY A 530 16.19 -26.87 1.96
N LYS A 531 16.69 -25.62 2.07
CA LYS A 531 16.29 -24.70 3.14
C LYS A 531 14.79 -24.42 3.12
N ARG A 532 14.22 -24.11 1.95
CA ARG A 532 12.77 -23.85 1.79
C ARG A 532 11.93 -25.08 2.13
N PHE A 533 12.36 -26.28 1.72
CA PHE A 533 11.71 -27.53 2.11
C PHE A 533 11.76 -27.77 3.63
N GLY A 534 12.92 -27.57 4.25
CA GLY A 534 13.08 -27.73 5.69
C GLY A 534 12.26 -26.73 6.52
N VAL A 535 12.13 -25.49 6.06
CA VAL A 535 11.21 -24.50 6.66
C VAL A 535 9.76 -24.98 6.57
N GLY A 536 9.34 -25.45 5.38
CA GLY A 536 8.00 -26.01 5.19
C GLY A 536 7.73 -27.19 6.11
N LEU A 537 8.69 -28.11 6.21
CA LEU A 537 8.62 -29.29 7.09
C LEU A 537 8.49 -28.91 8.56
N CYS A 538 9.28 -27.94 9.04
CA CYS A 538 9.18 -27.44 10.41
C CYS A 538 7.78 -26.89 10.73
N LEU A 539 7.24 -26.06 9.84
CA LEU A 539 5.90 -25.48 10.02
C LEU A 539 4.81 -26.56 9.96
N GLY A 540 4.96 -27.53 9.07
CA GLY A 540 4.03 -28.65 8.95
C GLY A 540 4.00 -29.50 10.21
N VAL A 541 5.18 -29.88 10.72
CA VAL A 541 5.31 -30.63 11.97
C VAL A 541 4.76 -29.83 13.15
N ALA A 542 5.08 -28.54 13.27
CA ALA A 542 4.54 -27.69 14.34
C ALA A 542 3.00 -27.70 14.36
N SER A 543 2.38 -27.57 13.19
CA SER A 543 0.92 -27.65 13.04
C SER A 543 0.36 -28.98 13.52
N CYS A 544 0.94 -30.09 13.07
CA CYS A 544 0.52 -31.44 13.48
C CYS A 544 0.64 -31.65 15.00
N LEU A 545 1.75 -31.20 15.61
CA LEU A 545 1.97 -31.35 17.05
C LEU A 545 0.99 -30.52 17.88
N TRP A 546 0.68 -29.28 17.47
CA TRP A 546 -0.28 -28.45 18.18
C TRP A 546 -1.71 -28.96 18.08
N VAL A 547 -2.13 -29.43 16.91
CA VAL A 547 -3.43 -30.10 16.76
C VAL A 547 -3.48 -31.33 17.67
N SER A 548 -2.41 -32.12 17.69
CA SER A 548 -2.28 -33.31 18.54
C SER A 548 -2.31 -32.98 20.03
N ALA A 549 -1.71 -31.85 20.45
CA ALA A 549 -1.73 -31.38 21.83
C ALA A 549 -3.17 -30.98 22.26
N ILE A 550 -3.90 -30.30 21.39
CA ILE A 550 -5.28 -29.86 21.67
C ILE A 550 -6.23 -31.06 21.65
N ALA A 551 -6.05 -31.99 20.71
CA ALA A 551 -6.86 -33.20 20.59
C ALA A 551 -6.57 -34.26 21.68
N ALA A 552 -5.73 -33.94 22.67
CA ALA A 552 -5.37 -34.79 23.80
C ALA A 552 -4.79 -36.16 23.39
N SER A 553 -3.94 -36.16 22.36
CA SER A 553 -3.27 -37.38 21.88
C SER A 553 -2.27 -37.94 22.91
N THR A 554 -2.13 -39.27 22.91
CA THR A 554 -1.20 -40.02 23.74
C THR A 554 0.20 -40.03 23.13
N VAL A 555 1.24 -39.83 23.95
CA VAL A 555 2.66 -39.94 23.53
C VAL A 555 3.32 -41.11 24.25
N TRP A 556 4.15 -41.90 23.56
CA TRP A 556 4.82 -43.05 24.18
C TRP A 556 5.66 -42.63 25.38
N GLY A 557 5.51 -43.37 26.48
CA GLY A 557 6.21 -43.10 27.74
C GLY A 557 5.68 -41.91 28.56
N LEU A 558 4.93 -40.99 27.94
CA LEU A 558 4.34 -39.82 28.62
C LEU A 558 2.83 -39.96 28.89
N GLY A 559 2.16 -40.90 28.23
CA GLY A 559 0.73 -41.14 28.39
C GLY A 559 -0.12 -40.06 27.74
N SER A 560 -1.33 -39.85 28.26
CA SER A 560 -2.21 -38.73 27.92
C SER A 560 -2.21 -37.68 29.04
N GLY A 561 -2.58 -36.44 28.70
CA GLY A 561 -2.71 -35.34 29.65
C GLY A 561 -1.61 -34.29 29.55
N ILE A 562 -1.45 -33.47 30.59
CA ILE A 562 -0.69 -32.22 30.55
C ILE A 562 0.77 -32.42 30.11
N LEU A 563 1.43 -33.50 30.53
CA LEU A 563 2.83 -33.78 30.15
C LEU A 563 2.98 -34.06 28.64
N ALA A 564 2.07 -34.82 28.05
CA ALA A 564 2.06 -35.06 26.61
C ALA A 564 1.71 -33.77 25.84
N GLN A 565 0.74 -32.99 26.33
CA GLN A 565 0.38 -31.71 25.73
C GLN A 565 1.52 -30.70 25.77
N ALA A 566 2.23 -30.60 26.90
CA ALA A 566 3.38 -29.73 27.05
C ALA A 566 4.54 -30.17 26.15
N PHE A 567 4.84 -31.47 26.07
CA PHE A 567 5.86 -32.00 25.18
C PHE A 567 5.60 -31.64 23.71
N LEU A 568 4.37 -31.88 23.24
CA LEU A 568 3.96 -31.56 21.87
C LEU A 568 3.97 -30.05 21.61
N GLY A 569 3.47 -29.26 22.56
CA GLY A 569 3.45 -27.80 22.50
C GLY A 569 4.85 -27.18 22.40
N ILE A 570 5.78 -27.62 23.26
CA ILE A 570 7.17 -27.18 23.28
C ILE A 570 7.88 -27.56 21.97
N ASN A 571 7.72 -28.80 21.50
CA ASN A 571 8.33 -29.22 20.23
C ASN A 571 7.75 -28.44 19.03
N GLY A 572 6.47 -28.10 19.04
CA GLY A 572 5.88 -27.21 18.04
C GLY A 572 6.52 -25.82 18.04
N LEU A 573 6.76 -25.24 19.23
CA LEU A 573 7.47 -23.96 19.36
C LEU A 573 8.93 -24.05 18.88
N LEU A 574 9.63 -25.14 19.19
CA LEU A 574 11.01 -25.37 18.73
C LEU A 574 11.08 -25.48 17.20
N CYS A 575 10.11 -26.14 16.56
CA CYS A 575 10.01 -26.19 15.10
C CYS A 575 9.84 -24.78 14.49
N VAL A 576 9.01 -23.92 15.08
CA VAL A 576 8.83 -22.53 14.61
C VAL A 576 10.09 -21.69 14.83
N ALA A 577 10.76 -21.85 15.98
CA ALA A 577 12.02 -21.17 16.25
C ALA A 577 13.12 -21.57 15.24
N LEU A 578 13.18 -22.87 14.92
CA LEU A 578 14.12 -23.40 13.92
C LEU A 578 13.82 -22.87 12.52
N ALA A 579 12.54 -22.82 12.12
CA ALA A 579 12.13 -22.20 10.85
C ALA A 579 12.51 -20.71 10.77
N LYS A 580 12.36 -19.96 11.87
CA LYS A 580 12.73 -18.54 11.95
C LYS A 580 14.24 -18.32 11.82
N LEU A 581 15.04 -19.15 12.50
CA LEU A 581 16.51 -19.05 12.44
C LEU A 581 17.04 -19.24 11.02
N MET A 582 16.42 -20.13 10.25
CA MET A 582 16.77 -20.40 8.85
C MET A 582 16.47 -19.24 7.91
N LEU A 583 15.57 -18.33 8.28
CA LEU A 583 15.24 -17.14 7.51
C LEU A 583 16.18 -15.96 7.81
N THR A 584 16.90 -16.01 8.93
CA THR A 584 17.79 -14.93 9.39
C THR A 584 19.26 -15.10 9.00
N GLU A 585 19.68 -16.26 8.49
CA GLU A 585 21.07 -16.44 8.03
C GLU A 585 21.27 -15.92 6.59
N PRO A 586 22.06 -14.86 6.37
CA PRO A 586 22.50 -14.48 5.04
C PRO A 586 23.45 -15.57 4.49
N LEU A 587 23.33 -15.87 3.21
CA LEU A 587 24.22 -16.79 2.50
C LEU A 587 25.67 -16.33 2.68
N LYS A 588 26.50 -17.10 3.39
CA LYS A 588 27.92 -17.14 3.08
C LYS A 588 28.02 -17.72 1.67
N THR A 589 28.22 -16.85 0.68
CA THR A 589 28.62 -17.25 -0.66
C THR A 589 29.94 -17.99 -0.54
N SER A 590 29.92 -19.31 -0.69
CA SER A 590 31.12 -20.08 -0.98
C SER A 590 31.60 -19.69 -2.38
N ASN A 591 32.87 -19.31 -2.46
CA ASN A 591 33.63 -18.88 -3.64
C ASN A 591 33.30 -19.61 -4.94
#